data_AF-A0A563CI12-F1
#
_entry.id   AF-A0A563CI12-F1
#
_cell.length_a   1.000
_cell.length_b   1.000
_cell.length_c   1.000
_cell.angle_alpha   90.00
_cell.angle_beta   90.00
_cell.angle_gamma   90.00
#
_symmetry.space_group_name_H-M   'P 1'
#
loop_
_entity.id
_entity.type
_entity.pdbx_description
1 polymer ?
#
loop_
_entity_poly.entity_id
_entity_poly.type
_entity_poly.pdbx_seq_one_letter_code
_entity_poly.pdbx_strand_id
1 'polypeptide(L)'
;MGVSYTKLASVVAVAAVVGAVIFHQPVNAAPATFTWTGAAGDHKMSTAGNWKEGSVPTQGSKLVFKCVDGPNENIQNDLAVVPSGLEVKKLDSLPANKSCAKYTINTMQFTPDAEFTGDQTSADNKDRRKIPFVSIDTVIGLSNMKSNGFNGEFKNKPTINRFEFANTGCNEIAESLRAAEKIVGENAIVTPDGANSILVKNKGQLEIDEERNETSASKITFENGAMISHGVHCQPPASLSGNVKIRTTVLSGDIVLNGDVEYKLESMNDVKITGKLSGPGKFVAHRDNKGVVLVESSNNTSGTPNGRYGNVHGPKLMKLDGDEPNGYVLIKRGEAVLLNGNRREVDILEGGMLGGNATLNYLLYVGGVISPGNNSPGKITTDSLNFGDSGVYKVKILDKDHYDQIVIDLGAIIDGGSLDLTYLEGCVIKKGDTFTIIDNKGTSPATGTTGGTFKDLPEGAEITVSGVTFKISYVGGDGNDVVLTALKVSKASEASKDPKAPKVPNTGGEKLTVNLIGAIAGVASAVTLLIVAKRKSFNKK
;
A
#
# COMPACT_ATOMS: atom_id res chain seq x y z
N MET A 1 69.17 6.81 42.01
CA MET A 1 68.67 5.66 42.80
C MET A 1 67.16 5.67 42.63
N GLY A 2 66.42 4.65 42.22
CA GLY A 2 66.62 3.24 41.90
C GLY A 2 65.20 2.68 41.74
N VAL A 3 64.91 2.12 40.56
CA VAL A 3 63.85 1.19 40.08
C VAL A 3 62.77 0.77 41.12
N SER A 4 61.45 0.78 40.85
CA SER A 4 60.79 -0.29 40.06
C SER A 4 59.29 -0.07 39.72
N TYR A 5 59.00 -0.27 38.43
CA TYR A 5 57.86 -0.85 37.70
C TYR A 5 56.48 -1.15 38.31
N THR A 6 55.48 -0.86 37.44
CA THR A 6 54.29 -1.64 36.99
C THR A 6 52.98 -0.85 37.16
N LYS A 7 52.05 -0.76 36.21
CA LYS A 7 51.69 -1.64 35.07
C LYS A 7 50.92 -0.79 34.03
N LEU A 8 51.40 -0.77 32.79
CA LEU A 8 50.61 -0.39 31.60
C LEU A 8 49.78 -1.61 31.20
N ALA A 9 48.45 -1.46 31.16
CA ALA A 9 47.58 -2.46 30.56
C ALA A 9 47.55 -2.23 29.05
N SER A 10 48.19 -3.15 28.34
CA SER A 10 48.35 -3.20 26.90
C SER A 10 47.00 -3.38 26.20
N VAL A 11 46.73 -2.53 25.22
CA VAL A 11 45.71 -2.75 24.19
C VAL A 11 46.18 -3.94 23.34
N VAL A 12 45.50 -5.08 23.44
CA VAL A 12 45.66 -6.16 22.47
C VAL A 12 44.86 -5.78 21.23
N ALA A 13 45.56 -5.21 20.25
CA ALA A 13 45.06 -5.13 18.90
C ALA A 13 45.04 -6.57 18.32
N VAL A 14 43.85 -7.15 18.21
CA VAL A 14 43.64 -8.36 17.41
C VAL A 14 43.76 -7.92 15.94
N ALA A 15 44.98 -7.99 15.41
CA ALA A 15 45.19 -7.92 13.97
C ALA A 15 44.56 -9.16 13.35
N ALA A 16 43.41 -9.00 12.70
CA ALA A 16 42.84 -10.03 11.85
C ALA A 16 43.79 -10.25 10.68
N VAL A 17 44.58 -11.32 10.76
CA VAL A 17 45.31 -11.87 9.61
C VAL A 17 44.25 -12.41 8.66
N VAL A 18 43.84 -11.58 7.70
CA VAL A 18 43.11 -12.03 6.52
C VAL A 18 44.10 -12.85 5.71
N GLY A 19 44.16 -14.15 5.99
CA GLY A 19 44.74 -15.11 5.08
C GLY A 19 43.94 -15.06 3.78
N ALA A 20 44.51 -14.46 2.74
CA ALA A 20 44.00 -14.57 1.39
C ALA A 20 44.11 -16.06 0.99
N VAL A 21 43.05 -16.81 1.27
CA VAL A 21 42.79 -18.06 0.55
C VAL A 21 42.46 -17.62 -0.86
N ILE A 22 43.47 -17.63 -1.73
CA ILE A 22 43.29 -17.56 -3.17
C ILE A 22 42.55 -18.86 -3.54
N PHE A 23 41.22 -18.81 -3.48
CA PHE A 23 40.41 -19.77 -4.21
C PHE A 23 40.78 -19.61 -5.67
N HIS A 24 41.62 -20.52 -6.17
CA HIS A 24 41.69 -20.80 -7.59
C HIS A 24 40.32 -21.41 -7.96
N GLN A 25 39.32 -20.56 -8.14
CA GLN A 25 38.17 -20.89 -8.96
C GLN A 25 38.77 -21.24 -10.33
N PRO A 26 38.42 -22.37 -10.95
CA PRO A 26 38.78 -22.57 -12.35
C PRO A 26 38.24 -21.36 -13.11
N VAL A 27 39.13 -20.63 -13.79
CA VAL A 27 38.73 -19.59 -14.73
C VAL A 27 38.02 -20.32 -15.86
N ASN A 28 36.72 -20.57 -15.71
CA ASN A 28 35.90 -21.04 -16.80
C ASN A 28 36.01 -19.97 -17.89
N ALA A 29 36.47 -20.38 -19.07
CA ALA A 29 36.43 -19.51 -20.24
C ALA A 29 35.00 -18.98 -20.41
N ALA A 30 34.88 -17.71 -20.79
CA ALA A 30 33.57 -17.13 -21.08
C ALA A 30 32.84 -18.01 -22.12
N PRO A 31 31.52 -18.23 -21.96
CA PRO A 31 30.77 -19.10 -22.85
C PRO A 31 30.87 -18.59 -24.30
N ALA A 32 31.00 -19.53 -25.24
CA ALA A 32 30.92 -19.20 -26.66
C ALA A 32 29.59 -18.49 -26.95
N THR A 33 29.63 -17.48 -27.82
CA THR A 33 28.47 -16.63 -28.08
C THR A 33 28.00 -16.83 -29.52
N PHE A 34 26.71 -17.07 -29.71
CA PHE A 34 26.09 -17.28 -31.02
C PHE A 34 24.99 -16.26 -31.27
N THR A 35 25.07 -15.50 -32.35
CA THR A 35 24.12 -14.42 -32.67
C THR A 35 23.10 -14.87 -33.71
N TRP A 36 21.82 -14.87 -33.35
CA TRP A 36 20.73 -15.17 -34.27
C TRP A 36 20.62 -14.08 -35.35
N THR A 37 20.54 -14.52 -36.61
CA THR A 37 20.32 -13.65 -37.78
C THR A 37 19.06 -14.04 -38.56
N GLY A 38 18.59 -15.29 -38.41
CA GLY A 38 17.45 -15.82 -39.18
C GLY A 38 17.69 -15.88 -40.70
N ALA A 39 18.94 -15.71 -41.16
CA ALA A 39 19.25 -15.45 -42.56
C ALA A 39 18.95 -16.62 -43.51
N ALA A 40 18.88 -17.87 -43.03
CA ALA A 40 18.48 -19.01 -43.84
C ALA A 40 16.96 -19.09 -44.05
N GLY A 41 16.16 -18.36 -43.27
CA GLY A 41 14.71 -18.22 -43.44
C GLY A 41 13.87 -19.43 -43.03
N ASP A 42 14.47 -20.51 -42.55
CA ASP A 42 13.75 -21.71 -42.07
C ASP A 42 13.37 -21.65 -40.58
N HIS A 43 13.84 -20.61 -39.88
CA HIS A 43 13.62 -20.35 -38.46
C HIS A 43 14.02 -21.49 -37.50
N LYS A 44 15.02 -22.30 -37.87
CA LYS A 44 15.55 -23.41 -37.04
C LYS A 44 16.89 -23.08 -36.40
N MET A 45 17.04 -23.40 -35.12
CA MET A 45 18.29 -23.17 -34.39
C MET A 45 19.42 -24.12 -34.80
N SER A 46 19.12 -25.29 -35.34
CA SER A 46 20.10 -26.25 -35.86
C SER A 46 20.70 -25.86 -37.22
N THR A 47 20.16 -24.84 -37.89
CA THR A 47 20.65 -24.38 -39.19
C THR A 47 21.78 -23.36 -39.01
N ALA A 48 23.01 -23.76 -39.32
CA ALA A 48 24.21 -22.92 -39.18
C ALA A 48 24.09 -21.54 -39.87
N GLY A 49 23.36 -21.46 -40.99
CA GLY A 49 23.12 -20.21 -41.73
C GLY A 49 22.26 -19.18 -40.99
N ASN A 50 21.52 -19.57 -39.94
CA ASN A 50 20.78 -18.64 -39.09
C ASN A 50 21.63 -18.01 -37.97
N TRP A 51 22.90 -18.39 -37.87
CA TRP A 51 23.83 -17.86 -36.88
C TRP A 51 24.91 -17.06 -37.58
N LYS A 52 25.25 -15.89 -37.02
CA LYS A 52 26.30 -15.02 -37.54
C LYS A 52 27.65 -15.74 -37.65
N GLU A 53 27.88 -16.67 -36.74
CA GLU A 53 29.10 -17.47 -36.61
C GLU A 53 29.22 -18.56 -37.69
N GLY A 54 28.19 -18.75 -38.53
CA GLY A 54 28.17 -19.75 -39.59
C GLY A 54 28.27 -21.19 -39.09
N SER A 55 27.93 -21.42 -37.81
CA SER A 55 27.98 -22.71 -37.13
C SER A 55 26.84 -22.83 -36.13
N VAL A 56 26.47 -24.06 -35.79
CA VAL A 56 25.41 -24.36 -34.82
C VAL A 56 25.93 -24.13 -33.40
N PRO A 57 25.13 -23.54 -32.49
CA PRO A 57 25.50 -23.38 -31.08
C PRO A 57 26.01 -24.66 -30.45
N THR A 58 26.99 -24.52 -29.56
CA THR A 58 27.60 -25.64 -28.82
C THR A 58 27.15 -25.66 -27.35
N GLN A 59 27.41 -26.76 -26.65
CA GLN A 59 27.05 -26.93 -25.24
C GLN A 59 27.55 -25.75 -24.38
N GLY A 60 26.64 -25.18 -23.58
CA GLY A 60 26.96 -24.05 -22.70
C GLY A 60 27.18 -22.72 -23.43
N SER A 61 26.80 -22.61 -24.71
CA SER A 61 26.86 -21.32 -25.42
C SER A 61 25.83 -20.32 -24.91
N LYS A 62 26.12 -19.04 -25.02
CA LYS A 62 25.17 -17.94 -24.82
C LYS A 62 24.58 -17.51 -26.16
N LEU A 63 23.25 -17.44 -26.26
CA LEU A 63 22.58 -17.09 -27.52
C LEU A 63 22.17 -15.61 -27.50
N VAL A 64 22.47 -14.88 -28.57
CA VAL A 64 22.25 -13.43 -28.68
C VAL A 64 21.16 -13.13 -29.69
N PHE A 65 20.16 -12.37 -29.26
CA PHE A 65 19.10 -11.82 -30.10
C PHE A 65 19.28 -10.31 -30.19
N LYS A 66 19.37 -9.78 -31.39
CA LYS A 66 19.57 -8.34 -31.62
C LYS A 66 18.28 -7.71 -32.07
N CYS A 67 18.10 -6.43 -31.76
CA CYS A 67 17.02 -5.68 -32.36
C CYS A 67 17.20 -5.59 -33.89
N VAL A 68 16.14 -5.93 -34.62
CA VAL A 68 16.03 -5.74 -36.07
C VAL A 68 14.72 -5.01 -36.39
N ASP A 69 14.74 -4.09 -37.37
CA ASP A 69 13.52 -3.52 -37.96
C ASP A 69 12.98 -4.52 -38.98
N GLY A 70 12.05 -5.36 -38.54
CA GLY A 70 11.56 -6.49 -39.33
C GLY A 70 10.32 -7.14 -38.71
N PRO A 71 9.77 -8.17 -39.36
CA PRO A 71 8.65 -8.93 -38.82
C PRO A 71 9.06 -9.68 -37.55
N ASN A 72 8.06 -10.01 -36.72
CA ASN A 72 8.26 -10.93 -35.61
C ASN A 72 8.66 -12.31 -36.13
N GLU A 73 9.46 -13.03 -35.36
CA GLU A 73 9.96 -14.36 -35.73
C GLU A 73 9.44 -15.44 -34.78
N ASN A 74 9.02 -16.57 -35.34
CA ASN A 74 8.69 -17.79 -34.61
C ASN A 74 9.81 -18.79 -34.83
N ILE A 75 10.65 -18.99 -33.82
CA ILE A 75 11.86 -19.80 -33.88
C ILE A 75 11.57 -21.17 -33.31
N GLN A 76 11.91 -22.21 -34.08
CA GLN A 76 11.95 -23.58 -33.61
C GLN A 76 13.34 -23.86 -33.03
N ASN A 77 13.40 -24.07 -31.72
CA ASN A 77 14.57 -24.69 -31.12
C ASN A 77 14.53 -26.20 -31.35
N ASP A 78 15.50 -26.68 -32.12
CA ASP A 78 15.80 -28.08 -32.43
C ASP A 78 17.28 -28.41 -32.11
N LEU A 79 17.92 -27.64 -31.22
CA LEU A 79 19.26 -27.89 -30.74
C LEU A 79 19.32 -29.15 -29.88
N ALA A 80 20.33 -29.99 -30.11
CA ALA A 80 20.69 -31.10 -29.23
C ALA A 80 21.58 -30.67 -28.03
N VAL A 81 22.01 -29.41 -28.02
CA VAL A 81 22.87 -28.84 -26.98
C VAL A 81 22.05 -27.98 -26.02
N VAL A 82 22.59 -27.77 -24.82
CA VAL A 82 21.96 -26.97 -23.78
C VAL A 82 22.72 -25.64 -23.62
N PRO A 83 22.14 -24.50 -24.03
CA PRO A 83 22.73 -23.17 -23.85
C PRO A 83 22.83 -22.76 -22.38
N SER A 84 23.77 -21.84 -22.08
CA SER A 84 23.97 -21.27 -20.74
C SER A 84 23.14 -20.02 -20.46
N GLY A 85 22.29 -19.60 -21.39
CA GLY A 85 21.41 -18.43 -21.24
C GLY A 85 21.33 -17.59 -22.50
N LEU A 86 20.74 -16.41 -22.36
CA LEU A 86 20.40 -15.51 -23.46
C LEU A 86 20.98 -14.11 -23.29
N GLU A 87 21.13 -13.40 -24.40
CA GLU A 87 21.45 -11.97 -24.42
C GLU A 87 20.55 -11.24 -25.40
N VAL A 88 20.01 -10.07 -25.01
CA VAL A 88 19.29 -9.17 -25.92
C VAL A 88 20.07 -7.88 -26.13
N LYS A 89 20.29 -7.48 -27.39
CA LYS A 89 21.02 -6.24 -27.72
C LYS A 89 20.14 -5.21 -28.41
N LYS A 90 20.27 -3.97 -27.96
CA LYS A 90 19.52 -2.85 -28.53
C LYS A 90 20.03 -2.44 -29.91
N LEU A 91 19.21 -1.71 -30.65
CA LEU A 91 19.60 -0.96 -31.85
C LEU A 91 19.36 0.54 -31.62
N ASP A 92 20.43 1.27 -31.32
CA ASP A 92 20.33 2.71 -31.02
C ASP A 92 19.83 3.54 -32.20
N SER A 93 20.13 3.11 -33.43
CA SER A 93 19.70 3.76 -34.67
C SER A 93 18.25 3.45 -35.07
N LEU A 94 17.47 2.74 -34.23
CA LEU A 94 16.08 2.39 -34.55
C LEU A 94 15.19 3.65 -34.65
N PRO A 95 14.51 3.89 -35.80
CA PRO A 95 13.67 5.06 -36.02
C PRO A 95 12.60 5.22 -34.93
N ALA A 96 12.23 6.46 -34.58
CA ALA A 96 11.34 6.77 -33.45
C ALA A 96 9.96 6.08 -33.51
N ASN A 97 9.44 5.86 -34.72
CA ASN A 97 8.15 5.24 -35.01
C ASN A 97 8.21 3.71 -35.18
N LYS A 98 9.34 3.08 -34.85
CA LYS A 98 9.58 1.65 -35.00
C LYS A 98 9.87 0.98 -33.65
N SER A 99 9.65 -0.33 -33.63
CA SER A 99 9.99 -1.23 -32.54
C SER A 99 10.74 -2.43 -33.10
N CYS A 100 11.60 -3.05 -32.28
CA CYS A 100 12.27 -4.29 -32.66
C CYS A 100 11.26 -5.41 -32.93
N ALA A 101 11.64 -6.32 -33.83
CA ALA A 101 10.98 -7.61 -33.95
C ALA A 101 10.92 -8.34 -32.58
N LYS A 102 9.78 -8.97 -32.30
CA LYS A 102 9.62 -9.94 -31.21
C LYS A 102 10.10 -11.31 -31.67
N TYR A 103 10.83 -12.01 -30.81
CA TYR A 103 11.22 -13.40 -30.99
C TYR A 103 10.33 -14.30 -30.13
N THR A 104 9.69 -15.29 -30.73
CA THR A 104 8.94 -16.33 -30.00
C THR A 104 9.64 -17.66 -30.21
N ILE A 105 10.03 -18.33 -29.13
CA ILE A 105 10.75 -19.61 -29.17
C ILE A 105 9.87 -20.69 -28.54
N ASN A 106 9.66 -21.80 -29.24
CA ASN A 106 8.78 -22.88 -28.78
C ASN A 106 9.23 -23.54 -27.46
N THR A 107 10.49 -24.00 -27.35
CA THR A 107 10.98 -24.68 -26.14
C THR A 107 12.47 -24.41 -25.97
N MET A 108 12.91 -24.07 -24.78
CA MET A 108 14.34 -23.92 -24.47
C MET A 108 14.70 -24.75 -23.24
N GLN A 109 15.71 -25.60 -23.39
CA GLN A 109 16.41 -26.20 -22.27
C GLN A 109 17.65 -25.37 -21.98
N PHE A 110 17.81 -24.90 -20.75
CA PHE A 110 19.03 -24.21 -20.31
C PHE A 110 19.83 -25.07 -19.35
N THR A 111 21.09 -24.69 -19.14
CA THR A 111 21.89 -25.20 -18.02
C THR A 111 21.17 -24.90 -16.70
N PRO A 112 21.40 -25.72 -15.65
CA PRO A 112 20.79 -25.48 -14.35
C PRO A 112 21.03 -24.06 -13.83
N ASP A 113 22.23 -23.53 -14.05
CA ASP A 113 22.58 -22.13 -13.78
C ASP A 113 22.67 -21.38 -15.11
N ALA A 114 21.75 -20.46 -15.36
CA ALA A 114 21.72 -19.70 -16.61
C ALA A 114 21.76 -18.19 -16.38
N GLU A 115 22.40 -17.48 -17.30
CA GLU A 115 22.54 -16.02 -17.26
C GLU A 115 21.85 -15.36 -18.46
N PHE A 116 20.98 -14.41 -18.15
CA PHE A 116 20.22 -13.63 -19.10
C PHE A 116 20.69 -12.18 -19.00
N THR A 117 21.15 -11.61 -20.10
CA THR A 117 21.66 -10.23 -20.10
C THR A 117 20.98 -9.39 -21.16
N GLY A 118 21.01 -8.07 -20.99
CA GLY A 118 20.59 -7.18 -22.05
C GLY A 118 20.85 -5.72 -21.76
N ASP A 119 20.52 -4.90 -22.75
CA ASP A 119 20.82 -3.46 -22.75
C ASP A 119 19.75 -2.60 -22.05
N GLN A 120 18.80 -3.21 -21.32
CA GLN A 120 17.90 -2.45 -20.47
C GLN A 120 18.66 -1.98 -19.22
N THR A 121 18.64 -0.68 -18.95
CA THR A 121 19.46 -0.06 -17.88
C THR A 121 18.66 0.82 -16.93
N SER A 122 17.37 1.02 -17.17
CA SER A 122 16.50 1.84 -16.32
C SER A 122 15.07 1.33 -16.35
N ALA A 123 14.29 1.76 -15.35
CA ALA A 123 12.88 1.37 -15.21
C ALA A 123 11.95 2.09 -16.21
N ASP A 124 12.22 3.36 -16.51
CA ASP A 124 11.39 4.20 -17.40
C ASP A 124 11.73 4.06 -18.89
N ASN A 125 12.41 2.98 -19.27
CA ASN A 125 13.23 2.97 -20.47
C ASN A 125 12.43 3.29 -21.74
N LYS A 126 12.51 4.56 -22.18
CA LYS A 126 11.97 5.06 -23.46
C LYS A 126 12.54 4.29 -24.66
N ASP A 127 13.68 3.64 -24.45
CA ASP A 127 14.35 2.80 -25.44
C ASP A 127 13.98 1.31 -25.33
N ARG A 128 12.96 0.91 -24.54
CA ARG A 128 12.46 -0.47 -24.54
C ARG A 128 12.06 -0.94 -25.93
N ARG A 129 11.49 -0.05 -26.76
CA ARG A 129 11.19 -0.32 -28.18
C ARG A 129 12.43 -0.67 -29.01
N LYS A 130 13.62 -0.27 -28.56
CA LYS A 130 14.91 -0.53 -29.21
C LYS A 130 15.58 -1.81 -28.74
N ILE A 131 15.00 -2.52 -27.78
CA ILE A 131 15.49 -3.81 -27.26
C ILE A 131 14.52 -4.90 -27.74
N PRO A 132 14.99 -6.01 -28.33
CA PRO A 132 14.09 -7.07 -28.75
C PRO A 132 13.44 -7.72 -27.52
N PHE A 133 12.19 -8.12 -27.67
CA PHE A 133 11.48 -8.91 -26.66
C PHE A 133 11.55 -10.38 -27.04
N VAL A 134 12.02 -11.23 -26.12
CA VAL A 134 12.13 -12.67 -26.33
C VAL A 134 11.09 -13.39 -25.47
N SER A 135 10.12 -14.03 -26.11
CA SER A 135 9.11 -14.89 -25.49
C SER A 135 9.52 -16.35 -25.67
N ILE A 136 9.53 -17.12 -24.59
CA ILE A 136 9.74 -18.57 -24.66
C ILE A 136 8.48 -19.27 -24.17
N ASP A 137 7.91 -20.14 -25.00
CA ASP A 137 6.67 -20.82 -24.64
C ASP A 137 6.90 -21.84 -23.51
N THR A 138 7.98 -22.63 -23.60
CA THR A 138 8.36 -23.61 -22.57
C THR A 138 9.83 -23.54 -22.20
N VAL A 139 10.13 -23.26 -20.94
CA VAL A 139 11.49 -23.35 -20.36
C VAL A 139 11.62 -24.60 -19.50
N ILE A 140 12.72 -25.36 -19.69
CA ILE A 140 13.08 -26.55 -18.90
C ILE A 140 14.56 -26.53 -18.49
N GLY A 141 14.91 -27.34 -17.48
CA GLY A 141 16.30 -27.54 -17.02
C GLY A 141 16.83 -26.46 -16.06
N LEU A 142 16.19 -25.29 -16.01
CA LEU A 142 16.60 -24.16 -15.18
C LEU A 142 16.37 -24.42 -13.69
N SER A 143 17.42 -24.23 -12.88
CA SER A 143 17.36 -24.32 -11.41
C SER A 143 17.66 -22.98 -10.74
N ASN A 144 18.59 -22.21 -11.30
CA ASN A 144 18.96 -20.87 -10.85
C ASN A 144 19.13 -19.95 -12.07
N MET A 145 18.70 -18.70 -11.92
CA MET A 145 18.77 -17.72 -13.00
C MET A 145 19.32 -16.39 -12.50
N LYS A 146 20.22 -15.81 -13.29
CA LYS A 146 20.61 -14.40 -13.18
C LYS A 146 20.06 -13.63 -14.37
N SER A 147 19.41 -12.49 -14.13
CA SER A 147 18.90 -11.61 -15.18
C SER A 147 19.37 -10.17 -14.98
N ASN A 148 20.07 -9.60 -15.96
CA ASN A 148 20.48 -8.20 -15.88
C ASN A 148 20.17 -7.48 -17.19
N GLY A 149 19.10 -6.69 -17.19
CA GLY A 149 18.69 -5.91 -18.36
C GLY A 149 18.07 -6.73 -19.50
N PHE A 150 17.74 -8.00 -19.27
CA PHE A 150 17.10 -8.87 -20.26
C PHE A 150 15.61 -8.55 -20.37
N ASN A 151 15.11 -8.41 -21.60
CA ASN A 151 13.71 -8.13 -21.91
C ASN A 151 13.04 -9.38 -22.52
N GLY A 152 12.20 -10.06 -21.74
CA GLY A 152 11.50 -11.25 -22.20
C GLY A 152 10.56 -11.86 -21.16
N GLU A 153 9.93 -12.97 -21.54
CA GLU A 153 8.94 -13.71 -20.75
C GLU A 153 9.10 -15.22 -20.94
N PHE A 154 8.70 -15.99 -19.91
CA PHE A 154 8.46 -17.43 -19.99
C PHE A 154 6.98 -17.75 -19.81
N LYS A 155 6.30 -18.24 -20.85
CA LYS A 155 4.84 -18.48 -20.77
C LYS A 155 4.47 -19.61 -19.83
N ASN A 156 5.33 -20.64 -19.71
CA ASN A 156 5.08 -21.78 -18.83
C ASN A 156 5.33 -21.52 -17.34
N LYS A 157 5.76 -20.32 -16.95
CA LYS A 157 5.98 -19.90 -15.55
C LYS A 157 6.77 -20.93 -14.72
N PRO A 158 8.01 -21.27 -15.11
CA PRO A 158 8.79 -22.31 -14.44
C PRO A 158 9.01 -21.97 -12.96
N THR A 159 9.09 -23.01 -12.13
CA THR A 159 9.48 -22.88 -10.72
C THR A 159 10.95 -23.24 -10.57
N ILE A 160 11.74 -22.32 -10.02
CA ILE A 160 13.18 -22.45 -9.85
C ILE A 160 13.57 -22.23 -8.38
N ASN A 161 14.81 -22.57 -8.03
CA ASN A 161 15.30 -22.41 -6.67
C ASN A 161 15.66 -20.94 -6.39
N ARG A 162 16.41 -20.31 -7.29
CA ARG A 162 16.97 -18.97 -7.07
C ARG A 162 16.85 -18.09 -8.30
N PHE A 163 16.41 -16.86 -8.09
CA PHE A 163 16.36 -15.82 -9.12
C PHE A 163 17.04 -14.54 -8.63
N GLU A 164 18.12 -14.14 -9.28
CA GLU A 164 18.80 -12.87 -9.04
C GLU A 164 18.61 -11.95 -10.24
N PHE A 165 18.14 -10.73 -10.02
CA PHE A 165 17.84 -9.85 -11.13
C PHE A 165 18.02 -8.36 -10.85
N ALA A 166 18.39 -7.63 -11.90
CA ALA A 166 18.63 -6.19 -11.90
C ALA A 166 18.27 -5.59 -13.27
N ASN A 167 18.06 -4.27 -13.31
CA ASN A 167 17.74 -3.51 -14.53
C ASN A 167 16.56 -4.07 -15.34
N THR A 168 15.62 -4.74 -14.67
CA THR A 168 14.41 -5.28 -15.33
C THR A 168 13.41 -4.19 -15.63
N GLY A 169 13.39 -3.09 -14.87
CA GLY A 169 12.30 -2.13 -14.93
C GLY A 169 10.94 -2.82 -14.83
N CYS A 170 10.00 -2.42 -15.69
CA CYS A 170 8.69 -3.04 -15.84
C CYS A 170 8.65 -4.03 -17.01
N ASN A 171 9.53 -5.02 -16.97
CA ASN A 171 9.46 -6.14 -17.89
C ASN A 171 8.88 -7.39 -17.20
N GLU A 172 8.38 -8.31 -18.01
CA GLU A 172 7.55 -9.42 -17.53
C GLU A 172 8.38 -10.58 -16.93
N ILE A 173 9.72 -10.50 -16.98
CA ILE A 173 10.56 -11.66 -16.65
C ILE A 173 10.36 -12.10 -15.20
N ALA A 174 10.25 -11.15 -14.26
CA ALA A 174 10.10 -11.42 -12.84
C ALA A 174 8.71 -12.00 -12.48
N GLU A 175 7.69 -11.71 -13.28
CA GLU A 175 6.32 -12.25 -13.13
C GLU A 175 6.11 -13.56 -13.91
N SER A 176 6.99 -13.83 -14.87
CA SER A 176 6.94 -15.00 -15.73
C SER A 176 7.63 -16.23 -15.15
N LEU A 177 8.02 -16.22 -13.86
CA LEU A 177 8.57 -17.38 -13.17
C LEU A 177 8.27 -17.34 -11.66
N ARG A 178 8.47 -18.48 -10.98
CA ARG A 178 8.39 -18.59 -9.52
C ARG A 178 9.76 -19.00 -8.99
N ALA A 179 10.23 -18.36 -7.92
CA ALA A 179 11.51 -18.68 -7.31
C ALA A 179 11.42 -18.73 -5.79
N ALA A 180 11.98 -19.77 -5.18
CA ALA A 180 12.00 -19.91 -3.72
C ALA A 180 12.87 -18.83 -3.05
N GLU A 181 13.99 -18.46 -3.67
CA GLU A 181 14.84 -17.34 -3.28
C GLU A 181 14.85 -16.29 -4.39
N LYS A 182 14.53 -15.04 -4.04
CA LYS A 182 14.64 -13.88 -4.94
C LYS A 182 15.69 -12.90 -4.43
N ILE A 183 16.50 -12.38 -5.34
CA ILE A 183 17.50 -11.34 -5.07
C ILE A 183 17.28 -10.23 -6.07
N VAL A 184 16.91 -9.05 -5.59
CA VAL A 184 16.62 -7.89 -6.45
C VAL A 184 17.70 -6.83 -6.28
N GLY A 185 18.23 -6.36 -7.40
CA GLY A 185 19.27 -5.34 -7.50
C GLY A 185 18.77 -4.01 -8.04
N GLU A 186 19.72 -3.15 -8.43
CA GLU A 186 19.46 -1.83 -8.98
C GLU A 186 18.44 -1.84 -10.13
N ASN A 187 17.54 -0.85 -10.15
CA ASN A 187 16.53 -0.64 -11.20
C ASN A 187 15.63 -1.87 -11.45
N ALA A 188 15.41 -2.68 -10.41
CA ALA A 188 14.52 -3.82 -10.44
C ALA A 188 13.61 -3.84 -9.21
N ILE A 189 12.51 -4.56 -9.35
CA ILE A 189 11.48 -4.64 -8.33
C ILE A 189 11.03 -6.06 -8.08
N VAL A 190 10.72 -6.38 -6.83
CA VAL A 190 10.23 -7.69 -6.42
C VAL A 190 8.94 -7.56 -5.63
N THR A 191 7.94 -8.37 -5.97
CA THR A 191 6.75 -8.54 -5.14
C THR A 191 7.10 -9.29 -3.85
N PRO A 192 6.45 -8.96 -2.72
CA PRO A 192 6.75 -9.59 -1.44
C PRO A 192 6.20 -11.02 -1.35
N ASP A 193 5.23 -11.43 -2.18
CA ASP A 193 4.68 -12.78 -2.18
C ASP A 193 5.38 -13.77 -3.15
N GLY A 194 5.20 -15.06 -2.89
CA GLY A 194 5.61 -16.15 -3.76
C GLY A 194 7.08 -16.59 -3.63
N ALA A 195 7.80 -16.11 -2.62
CA ALA A 195 9.17 -16.53 -2.29
C ALA A 195 9.29 -16.95 -0.81
N ASN A 196 10.20 -17.87 -0.51
CA ASN A 196 10.58 -18.21 0.87
C ASN A 196 11.49 -17.12 1.46
N SER A 197 12.40 -16.60 0.64
CA SER A 197 13.32 -15.52 1.03
C SER A 197 13.55 -14.50 -0.07
N ILE A 198 13.64 -13.24 0.33
CA ILE A 198 13.89 -12.10 -0.55
C ILE A 198 15.09 -11.32 0.00
N LEU A 199 16.07 -11.03 -0.86
CA LEU A 199 17.15 -10.07 -0.59
C LEU A 199 16.97 -8.85 -1.49
N VAL A 200 16.73 -7.70 -0.89
CA VAL A 200 16.65 -6.41 -1.59
C VAL A 200 18.00 -5.71 -1.44
N LYS A 201 18.77 -5.69 -2.51
CA LYS A 201 20.10 -5.06 -2.55
C LYS A 201 19.99 -3.54 -2.69
N ASN A 202 21.13 -2.85 -2.65
CA ASN A 202 21.23 -1.42 -2.93
C ASN A 202 20.48 -1.03 -4.23
N LYS A 203 19.61 -0.02 -4.14
CA LYS A 203 18.72 0.47 -5.22
C LYS A 203 17.71 -0.55 -5.77
N GLY A 204 17.63 -1.75 -5.20
CA GLY A 204 16.53 -2.67 -5.42
C GLY A 204 15.30 -2.24 -4.63
N GLN A 205 14.13 -2.64 -5.12
CA GLN A 205 12.85 -2.22 -4.55
C GLN A 205 11.98 -3.42 -4.19
N LEU A 206 11.34 -3.36 -3.04
CA LEU A 206 10.20 -4.20 -2.69
C LEU A 206 8.92 -3.47 -3.12
N GLU A 207 8.11 -4.12 -3.94
CA GLU A 207 6.82 -3.59 -4.43
C GLU A 207 5.76 -3.62 -3.33
N ILE A 208 4.92 -2.58 -3.32
CA ILE A 208 3.68 -2.51 -2.55
C ILE A 208 2.54 -2.35 -3.55
N ASP A 209 1.60 -3.29 -3.49
CA ASP A 209 0.42 -3.30 -4.36
C ASP A 209 -0.54 -2.16 -3.96
N GLU A 210 -0.99 -1.39 -4.95
CA GLU A 210 -1.91 -0.26 -4.73
C GLU A 210 -3.39 -0.66 -4.75
N GLU A 211 -3.71 -1.83 -5.29
CA GLU A 211 -5.08 -2.23 -5.62
C GLU A 211 -5.65 -3.24 -4.60
N ARG A 212 -4.78 -4.01 -3.93
CA ARG A 212 -5.19 -5.06 -3.00
C ARG A 212 -4.36 -5.09 -1.72
N ASN A 213 -4.99 -5.62 -0.66
CA ASN A 213 -4.27 -6.02 0.53
C ASN A 213 -3.42 -7.26 0.21
N GLU A 214 -2.24 -7.33 0.82
CA GLU A 214 -1.32 -8.45 0.64
C GLU A 214 -0.75 -8.86 2.00
N THR A 215 -0.43 -10.14 2.17
CA THR A 215 0.31 -10.61 3.34
C THR A 215 1.41 -11.53 2.87
N SER A 216 2.65 -11.20 3.21
CA SER A 216 3.82 -12.03 2.93
C SER A 216 4.41 -12.58 4.22
N ALA A 217 4.72 -13.88 4.19
CA ALA A 217 5.47 -14.57 5.23
C ALA A 217 6.95 -14.79 4.85
N SER A 218 7.40 -14.21 3.73
CA SER A 218 8.78 -14.33 3.27
C SER A 218 9.75 -13.75 4.28
N LYS A 219 10.92 -14.38 4.40
CA LYS A 219 12.05 -13.77 5.10
C LYS A 219 12.65 -12.69 4.19
N ILE A 220 12.63 -11.43 4.61
CA ILE A 220 13.10 -10.31 3.78
C ILE A 220 14.32 -9.67 4.43
N THR A 221 15.41 -9.59 3.66
CA THR A 221 16.62 -8.87 4.06
C THR A 221 16.80 -7.67 3.14
N PHE A 222 16.98 -6.50 3.73
CA PHE A 222 17.28 -5.27 3.02
C PHE A 222 18.73 -4.88 3.25
N GLU A 223 19.46 -4.59 2.18
CA GLU A 223 20.77 -3.94 2.24
C GLU A 223 20.63 -2.41 2.30
N ASN A 224 21.72 -1.74 2.66
CA ASN A 224 21.75 -0.28 2.71
C ASN A 224 21.39 0.34 1.35
N GLY A 225 20.44 1.28 1.35
CA GLY A 225 19.96 1.96 0.14
C GLY A 225 18.98 1.13 -0.69
N ALA A 226 18.41 0.06 -0.13
CA ALA A 226 17.19 -0.57 -0.64
C ALA A 226 15.96 0.33 -0.36
N MET A 227 14.87 0.10 -1.11
CA MET A 227 13.64 0.87 -0.98
C MET A 227 12.39 -0.02 -0.90
N ILE A 228 11.36 0.45 -0.21
CA ILE A 228 9.99 -0.05 -0.29
C ILE A 228 9.14 1.00 -1.03
N SER A 229 8.45 0.64 -2.10
CA SER A 229 7.70 1.60 -2.91
C SER A 229 6.56 0.94 -3.67
N HIS A 230 5.70 1.76 -4.28
CA HIS A 230 4.71 1.33 -5.30
C HIS A 230 5.37 0.77 -6.59
N GLY A 231 6.70 0.72 -6.62
CA GLY A 231 7.50 0.36 -7.75
C GLY A 231 7.74 1.46 -8.75
N VAL A 232 8.87 1.40 -9.45
CA VAL A 232 9.15 2.36 -10.51
C VAL A 232 8.26 2.02 -11.71
N HIS A 233 7.08 2.63 -11.78
CA HIS A 233 6.24 2.74 -12.98
C HIS A 233 5.65 1.44 -13.59
N CYS A 234 5.35 0.40 -12.80
CA CYS A 234 4.80 -0.86 -13.35
C CYS A 234 3.29 -1.06 -13.18
N GLN A 235 2.65 -0.34 -12.25
CA GLN A 235 1.20 -0.29 -12.14
C GLN A 235 0.68 1.04 -12.74
N PRO A 236 -0.45 1.04 -13.46
CA PRO A 236 -1.10 2.30 -13.81
C PRO A 236 -1.43 3.07 -12.52
N PRO A 237 -1.37 4.41 -12.50
CA PRO A 237 -1.84 5.16 -11.34
C PRO A 237 -3.27 4.72 -11.04
N ALA A 238 -3.53 4.32 -9.78
CA ALA A 238 -4.84 3.83 -9.36
C ALA A 238 -5.93 4.73 -9.92
N SER A 239 -6.83 4.16 -10.73
CA SER A 239 -7.97 4.89 -11.24
C SER A 239 -8.82 5.28 -10.03
N LEU A 240 -9.03 6.57 -9.81
CA LEU A 240 -9.90 7.08 -8.72
C LEU A 240 -11.37 6.61 -8.86
N SER A 241 -11.70 5.84 -9.90
CA SER A 241 -12.99 5.21 -10.11
C SER A 241 -13.09 3.83 -9.44
N GLY A 242 -13.37 3.79 -8.13
CA GLY A 242 -13.92 2.62 -7.45
C GLY A 242 -13.12 2.12 -6.24
N ASN A 243 -13.73 2.18 -5.05
CA ASN A 243 -13.25 1.60 -3.78
C ASN A 243 -11.90 2.12 -3.25
N VAL A 244 -11.88 3.41 -2.90
CA VAL A 244 -10.72 4.10 -2.31
C VAL A 244 -10.62 3.82 -0.81
N LYS A 245 -10.17 2.61 -0.46
CA LYS A 245 -9.87 2.21 0.93
C LYS A 245 -8.36 2.08 1.13
N ILE A 246 -7.93 2.11 2.38
CA ILE A 246 -6.54 1.84 2.73
C ILE A 246 -6.19 0.41 2.30
N ARG A 247 -5.15 0.27 1.49
CA ARG A 247 -4.53 -1.01 1.17
C ARG A 247 -3.33 -1.24 2.05
N THR A 248 -3.23 -2.41 2.65
CA THR A 248 -2.17 -2.77 3.58
C THR A 248 -1.42 -3.99 3.07
N THR A 249 -0.11 -3.87 2.93
CA THR A 249 0.82 -4.99 2.78
C THR A 249 1.36 -5.37 4.16
N VAL A 250 1.07 -6.58 4.62
CA VAL A 250 1.54 -7.11 5.90
C VAL A 250 2.78 -7.97 5.68
N LEU A 251 3.91 -7.55 6.24
CA LEU A 251 5.15 -8.31 6.26
C LEU A 251 5.26 -9.05 7.60
N SER A 252 4.95 -10.34 7.56
CA SER A 252 4.83 -11.21 8.73
C SER A 252 6.03 -12.14 8.97
N GLY A 253 6.88 -12.33 7.95
CA GLY A 253 8.11 -13.09 8.06
C GLY A 253 9.24 -12.32 8.78
N ASP A 254 10.40 -12.97 8.92
CA ASP A 254 11.59 -12.34 9.51
C ASP A 254 12.13 -11.22 8.60
N ILE A 255 12.19 -10.00 9.13
CA ILE A 255 12.68 -8.80 8.44
C ILE A 255 14.04 -8.38 9.04
N VAL A 256 15.03 -8.19 8.17
CA VAL A 256 16.39 -7.77 8.53
C VAL A 256 16.76 -6.50 7.78
N LEU A 257 17.12 -5.44 8.50
CA LEU A 257 17.59 -4.16 7.98
C LEU A 257 19.12 -4.07 8.17
N ASN A 258 19.89 -4.48 7.16
CA ASN A 258 21.36 -4.38 7.20
C ASN A 258 21.88 -2.93 7.00
N GLY A 259 21.00 -2.00 6.67
CA GLY A 259 21.25 -0.57 6.57
C GLY A 259 19.92 0.18 6.51
N ASP A 260 19.99 1.50 6.29
CA ASP A 260 18.77 2.31 6.22
C ASP A 260 17.99 1.95 4.95
N VAL A 261 16.67 1.79 5.13
CA VAL A 261 15.73 1.41 4.08
C VAL A 261 14.76 2.56 3.88
N GLU A 262 14.77 3.13 2.69
CA GLU A 262 13.85 4.21 2.36
C GLU A 262 12.46 3.65 2.01
N TYR A 263 11.39 4.34 2.36
CA TYR A 263 10.04 3.99 1.89
C TYR A 263 9.32 5.17 1.28
N LYS A 264 8.67 4.92 0.12
CA LYS A 264 7.87 5.90 -0.62
C LYS A 264 6.53 5.28 -0.99
N LEU A 265 5.55 5.50 -0.13
CA LEU A 265 4.19 4.97 -0.25
C LEU A 265 3.21 6.08 -0.67
N GLU A 266 2.18 5.72 -1.42
CA GLU A 266 1.06 6.61 -1.71
C GLU A 266 0.08 6.73 -0.54
N SER A 267 -0.80 7.73 -0.58
CA SER A 267 -1.61 8.17 0.58
C SER A 267 -2.56 7.10 1.13
N MET A 268 -2.90 6.10 0.31
CA MET A 268 -3.84 5.03 0.66
C MET A 268 -3.13 3.68 0.86
N ASN A 269 -1.81 3.68 1.02
CA ASN A 269 -1.00 2.46 1.13
C ASN A 269 -0.23 2.40 2.44
N ASP A 270 -0.40 1.29 3.13
CA ASP A 270 0.25 1.00 4.40
C ASP A 270 1.14 -0.23 4.26
N VAL A 271 2.28 -0.19 4.93
CA VAL A 271 3.11 -1.37 5.16
C VAL A 271 3.08 -1.67 6.64
N LYS A 272 2.63 -2.87 7.00
CA LYS A 272 2.56 -3.33 8.38
C LYS A 272 3.60 -4.40 8.64
N ILE A 273 4.50 -4.16 9.59
CA ILE A 273 5.52 -5.12 10.01
C ILE A 273 5.04 -5.81 11.29
N THR A 274 4.76 -7.10 11.22
CA THR A 274 4.36 -7.93 12.39
C THR A 274 5.39 -8.99 12.74
N GLY A 275 6.17 -9.43 11.75
CA GLY A 275 7.26 -10.37 11.93
C GLY A 275 8.42 -9.80 12.75
N LYS A 276 9.39 -10.65 13.06
CA LYS A 276 10.62 -10.22 13.77
C LYS A 276 11.32 -9.14 12.95
N LEU A 277 11.73 -8.04 13.57
CA LEU A 277 12.44 -6.95 12.93
C LEU A 277 13.83 -6.80 13.58
N SER A 278 14.89 -6.83 12.78
CA SER A 278 16.28 -6.85 13.31
C SER A 278 17.27 -6.16 12.39
N GLY A 279 18.51 -5.97 12.86
CA GLY A 279 19.61 -5.38 12.09
C GLY A 279 19.92 -3.93 12.49
N PRO A 280 21.08 -3.38 12.09
CA PRO A 280 21.52 -2.05 12.51
C PRO A 280 20.74 -0.89 11.87
N GLY A 281 20.02 -1.15 10.77
CA GLY A 281 19.32 -0.13 10.00
C GLY A 281 17.97 0.28 10.56
N LYS A 282 17.38 1.30 9.92
CA LYS A 282 16.02 1.79 10.20
C LYS A 282 15.25 2.10 8.90
N PHE A 283 13.94 2.10 8.99
CA PHE A 283 13.07 2.68 7.97
C PHE A 283 13.16 4.21 7.98
N VAL A 284 13.29 4.80 6.81
CA VAL A 284 13.38 6.25 6.58
C VAL A 284 12.34 6.67 5.55
N ALA A 285 11.48 7.63 5.90
CA ALA A 285 10.49 8.14 4.94
C ALA A 285 11.19 8.90 3.81
N HIS A 286 10.86 8.58 2.55
CA HIS A 286 11.20 9.44 1.42
C HIS A 286 10.49 10.78 1.57
N ARG A 287 11.09 11.87 1.05
CA ARG A 287 10.51 13.22 1.13
C ARG A 287 9.08 13.34 0.56
N ASP A 288 8.78 12.50 -0.43
CA ASP A 288 7.50 12.45 -1.15
C ASP A 288 6.58 11.33 -0.62
N ASN A 289 6.90 10.71 0.52
CA ASN A 289 6.08 9.66 1.11
C ASN A 289 4.77 10.20 1.67
N LYS A 290 3.64 9.61 1.25
CA LYS A 290 2.29 9.95 1.70
C LYS A 290 1.63 8.84 2.52
N GLY A 291 2.11 7.61 2.40
CA GLY A 291 1.58 6.46 3.14
C GLY A 291 2.24 6.23 4.50
N VAL A 292 1.96 5.07 5.10
CA VAL A 292 2.35 4.76 6.48
C VAL A 292 3.10 3.43 6.58
N VAL A 293 4.13 3.40 7.42
CA VAL A 293 4.74 2.16 7.91
C VAL A 293 4.34 1.97 9.37
N LEU A 294 3.64 0.88 9.66
CA LEU A 294 3.23 0.50 11.00
C LEU A 294 4.10 -0.66 11.49
N VAL A 295 4.93 -0.42 12.50
CA VAL A 295 5.81 -1.44 13.10
C VAL A 295 5.17 -1.96 14.39
N GLU A 296 4.61 -3.16 14.31
CA GLU A 296 4.02 -3.92 15.40
C GLU A 296 4.76 -5.25 15.59
N SER A 297 6.10 -5.20 15.46
CA SER A 297 6.93 -6.39 15.52
C SER A 297 6.89 -7.00 16.92
N SER A 298 6.67 -8.31 16.97
CA SER A 298 6.69 -9.09 18.23
C SER A 298 8.09 -9.19 18.86
N ASN A 299 9.14 -8.97 18.07
CA ASN A 299 10.54 -8.98 18.51
C ASN A 299 11.34 -8.00 17.64
N ASN A 300 11.63 -6.83 18.19
CA ASN A 300 12.28 -5.74 17.46
C ASN A 300 13.64 -5.40 18.07
N THR A 301 14.69 -5.57 17.27
CA THR A 301 16.08 -5.22 17.60
C THR A 301 16.69 -4.27 16.57
N SER A 302 15.84 -3.64 15.73
CA SER A 302 16.27 -2.70 14.70
C SER A 302 16.41 -1.27 15.19
N GLY A 303 16.91 -0.38 14.33
CA GLY A 303 16.92 1.06 14.55
C GLY A 303 15.55 1.74 14.43
N THR A 304 14.49 1.02 14.04
CA THR A 304 13.11 1.52 14.01
C THR A 304 12.31 0.91 15.15
N PRO A 305 12.00 1.65 16.22
CA PRO A 305 11.12 1.17 17.29
C PRO A 305 9.74 0.71 16.78
N ASN A 306 8.98 0.01 17.61
CA ASN A 306 7.57 -0.21 17.32
C ASN A 306 6.82 1.11 17.37
N GLY A 307 5.92 1.33 16.41
CA GLY A 307 5.21 2.59 16.27
C GLY A 307 4.70 2.81 14.86
N ARG A 308 4.03 3.95 14.68
CA ARG A 308 3.52 4.40 13.38
C ARG A 308 4.47 5.45 12.81
N TYR A 309 4.91 5.24 11.58
CA TYR A 309 5.87 6.08 10.85
C TYR A 309 5.30 6.48 9.49
N GLY A 310 5.81 7.58 8.93
CA GLY A 310 5.30 8.12 7.67
C GLY A 310 4.17 9.10 7.90
N ASN A 311 3.37 9.33 6.85
CA ASN A 311 2.48 10.49 6.72
C ASN A 311 3.21 11.81 7.05
N VAL A 312 4.19 12.15 6.19
CA VAL A 312 5.10 13.30 6.37
C VAL A 312 4.34 14.63 6.29
N HIS A 313 3.13 14.62 5.73
CA HIS A 313 2.19 15.73 5.81
C HIS A 313 1.31 15.51 7.04
N GLY A 314 1.82 15.94 8.20
CA GLY A 314 1.06 15.96 9.45
C GLY A 314 -0.34 16.58 9.26
N PRO A 315 -1.26 16.36 10.22
CA PRO A 315 -2.67 16.67 10.07
C PRO A 315 -2.89 18.08 9.52
N LYS A 316 -3.41 18.18 8.30
CA LYS A 316 -3.57 19.44 7.57
C LYS A 316 -5.01 19.88 7.67
N LEU A 317 -5.25 21.00 8.36
CA LEU A 317 -6.55 21.68 8.34
C LEU A 317 -6.62 22.63 7.14
N MET A 318 -7.59 22.41 6.26
CA MET A 318 -7.92 23.31 5.14
C MET A 318 -9.29 23.95 5.40
N LYS A 319 -9.37 25.27 5.24
CA LYS A 319 -10.66 25.99 5.25
C LYS A 319 -10.98 26.37 3.82
N LEU A 320 -12.13 25.91 3.33
CA LEU A 320 -12.63 26.19 2.00
C LEU A 320 -13.93 26.96 2.18
N ASP A 321 -13.86 28.28 2.06
CA ASP A 321 -15.02 29.17 2.13
C ASP A 321 -15.36 29.68 0.71
N GLY A 322 -16.64 29.92 0.44
CA GLY A 322 -17.13 30.46 -0.84
C GLY A 322 -17.55 29.41 -1.86
N ASP A 323 -18.19 29.85 -2.94
CA ASP A 323 -18.89 28.98 -3.89
C ASP A 323 -18.03 28.64 -5.11
N GLU A 324 -17.89 27.34 -5.37
CA GLU A 324 -17.31 26.77 -6.58
C GLU A 324 -18.23 25.65 -7.09
N PRO A 325 -19.36 25.97 -7.76
CA PRO A 325 -20.39 24.98 -8.10
C PRO A 325 -19.95 23.84 -9.02
N ASN A 326 -18.79 23.98 -9.67
CA ASN A 326 -18.14 22.94 -10.48
C ASN A 326 -16.91 22.32 -9.78
N GLY A 327 -16.59 22.77 -8.58
CA GLY A 327 -15.40 22.38 -7.83
C GLY A 327 -15.50 20.96 -7.28
N TYR A 328 -14.40 20.24 -7.36
CA TYR A 328 -14.22 18.90 -6.81
C TYR A 328 -13.25 18.95 -5.63
N VAL A 329 -13.63 18.37 -4.49
CA VAL A 329 -12.79 18.31 -3.29
C VAL A 329 -12.51 16.85 -2.93
N LEU A 330 -11.23 16.45 -3.02
CA LEU A 330 -10.75 15.16 -2.55
C LEU A 330 -10.05 15.34 -1.20
N ILE A 331 -10.57 14.71 -0.16
CA ILE A 331 -10.04 14.79 1.21
C ILE A 331 -9.34 13.47 1.51
N LYS A 332 -8.01 13.52 1.63
CA LYS A 332 -7.17 12.33 1.81
C LYS A 332 -6.89 12.06 3.28
N ARG A 333 -6.27 10.91 3.55
CA ARG A 333 -5.81 10.54 4.88
C ARG A 333 -4.97 11.65 5.52
N GLY A 334 -5.31 12.05 6.74
CA GLY A 334 -4.62 13.11 7.48
C GLY A 334 -5.04 14.53 7.09
N GLU A 335 -5.91 14.70 6.12
CA GLU A 335 -6.51 15.99 5.81
C GLU A 335 -7.83 16.16 6.57
N ALA A 336 -8.01 17.34 7.15
CA ALA A 336 -9.29 17.79 7.67
C ALA A 336 -9.71 19.04 6.89
N VAL A 337 -10.91 19.03 6.33
CA VAL A 337 -11.48 20.16 5.61
C VAL A 337 -12.65 20.72 6.37
N LEU A 338 -12.65 22.03 6.59
CA LEU A 338 -13.82 22.80 6.97
C LEU A 338 -14.35 23.50 5.72
N LEU A 339 -15.47 23.00 5.18
CA LEU A 339 -16.06 23.48 3.92
C LEU A 339 -17.34 24.26 4.20
N ASN A 340 -17.38 25.53 3.78
CA ASN A 340 -18.59 26.35 3.78
C ASN A 340 -18.79 26.95 2.37
N GLY A 341 -19.94 26.67 1.76
CA GLY A 341 -20.26 27.11 0.40
C GLY A 341 -20.52 25.94 -0.54
N ASN A 342 -20.65 26.26 -1.83
CA ASN A 342 -21.10 25.33 -2.85
C ASN A 342 -19.94 24.55 -3.48
N ARG A 343 -20.07 23.23 -3.63
CA ARG A 343 -19.18 22.40 -4.46
C ARG A 343 -19.99 21.51 -5.38
N ARG A 344 -19.34 20.97 -6.40
CA ARG A 344 -19.95 19.91 -7.20
C ARG A 344 -19.97 18.62 -6.42
N GLU A 345 -18.79 18.22 -5.96
CA GLU A 345 -18.55 16.87 -5.48
C GLU A 345 -17.46 16.88 -4.41
N VAL A 346 -17.66 16.05 -3.38
CA VAL A 346 -16.72 15.86 -2.29
C VAL A 346 -16.52 14.38 -2.03
N ASP A 347 -15.26 13.95 -2.12
CA ASP A 347 -14.84 12.61 -1.76
C ASP A 347 -14.02 12.64 -0.49
N ILE A 348 -14.55 12.03 0.57
CA ILE A 348 -13.83 11.84 1.83
C ILE A 348 -13.24 10.45 1.82
N LEU A 349 -11.93 10.33 1.64
CA LEU A 349 -11.25 9.04 1.69
C LEU A 349 -11.02 8.58 3.13
N GLU A 350 -10.75 7.29 3.31
CA GLU A 350 -10.47 6.72 4.62
C GLU A 350 -9.32 7.47 5.34
N GLY A 351 -9.60 7.91 6.57
CA GLY A 351 -8.72 8.73 7.40
C GLY A 351 -8.68 10.23 7.06
N GLY A 352 -9.47 10.69 6.08
CA GLY A 352 -9.81 12.10 5.87
C GLY A 352 -11.01 12.54 6.72
N MET A 353 -11.16 13.85 6.95
CA MET A 353 -12.27 14.40 7.73
C MET A 353 -12.90 15.62 7.04
N LEU A 354 -14.23 15.64 6.94
CA LEU A 354 -15.01 16.81 6.55
C LEU A 354 -15.82 17.35 7.73
N GLY A 355 -15.78 18.66 7.91
CA GLY A 355 -16.77 19.43 8.65
C GLY A 355 -17.20 20.68 7.89
N GLY A 356 -18.06 21.50 8.51
CA GLY A 356 -18.60 22.72 7.93
C GLY A 356 -20.04 22.56 7.41
N ASN A 357 -20.54 23.58 6.73
CA ASN A 357 -21.93 23.64 6.24
C ASN A 357 -21.97 23.76 4.71
N ALA A 358 -21.51 22.72 4.03
CA ALA A 358 -21.42 22.69 2.57
C ALA A 358 -22.77 22.36 1.90
N THR A 359 -22.94 22.87 0.69
CA THR A 359 -24.00 22.43 -0.24
C THR A 359 -23.33 21.85 -1.48
N LEU A 360 -23.71 20.63 -1.86
CA LEU A 360 -23.19 19.92 -3.02
C LEU A 360 -24.32 19.74 -4.03
N ASN A 361 -24.02 19.87 -5.32
CA ASN A 361 -25.02 19.70 -6.40
C ASN A 361 -24.81 18.42 -7.22
N TYR A 362 -24.10 17.43 -6.67
CA TYR A 362 -23.91 16.14 -7.30
C TYR A 362 -23.71 14.98 -6.30
N LEU A 363 -22.54 14.88 -5.68
CA LEU A 363 -22.21 13.69 -4.88
C LEU A 363 -21.38 14.03 -3.64
N LEU A 364 -21.80 13.43 -2.52
CA LEU A 364 -21.00 13.27 -1.32
C LEU A 364 -20.61 11.80 -1.17
N TYR A 365 -19.32 11.47 -1.34
CA TYR A 365 -18.79 10.15 -1.01
C TYR A 365 -18.10 10.18 0.37
N VAL A 366 -18.50 9.26 1.26
CA VAL A 366 -17.99 9.17 2.63
C VAL A 366 -17.32 7.82 2.87
N GLY A 367 -16.01 7.75 2.65
CA GLY A 367 -15.11 6.68 3.13
C GLY A 367 -14.29 7.08 4.36
N GLY A 368 -14.26 8.36 4.72
CA GLY A 368 -13.62 8.89 5.95
C GLY A 368 -14.63 9.37 6.98
N VAL A 369 -14.27 10.40 7.75
CA VAL A 369 -15.13 10.97 8.79
C VAL A 369 -15.88 12.19 8.25
N ILE A 370 -17.19 12.24 8.48
CA ILE A 370 -17.99 13.46 8.28
C ILE A 370 -18.64 13.90 9.59
N SER A 371 -18.53 15.19 9.91
CA SER A 371 -19.18 15.82 11.06
C SER A 371 -19.64 17.22 10.69
N PRO A 372 -20.91 17.40 10.24
CA PRO A 372 -21.45 18.70 9.83
C PRO A 372 -21.20 19.83 10.84
N GLY A 373 -21.05 21.06 10.38
CA GLY A 373 -20.75 22.21 11.25
C GLY A 373 -19.31 22.26 11.76
N ASN A 374 -19.06 23.15 12.72
CA ASN A 374 -17.72 23.41 13.27
C ASN A 374 -17.80 23.59 14.80
N ASN A 375 -17.58 22.50 15.55
CA ASN A 375 -17.77 22.47 17.01
C ASN A 375 -19.18 22.84 17.51
N SER A 376 -20.13 22.99 16.59
CA SER A 376 -21.55 23.21 16.82
C SER A 376 -22.33 22.31 15.87
N PRO A 377 -23.62 22.05 16.12
CA PRO A 377 -24.46 21.39 15.15
C PRO A 377 -24.43 22.12 13.80
N GLY A 378 -24.47 21.37 12.71
CA GLY A 378 -24.46 21.92 11.35
C GLY A 378 -25.19 21.05 10.34
N LYS A 379 -25.19 21.51 9.10
CA LYS A 379 -25.93 20.87 8.01
C LYS A 379 -25.10 20.77 6.74
N ILE A 380 -25.06 19.58 6.15
CA ILE A 380 -24.56 19.36 4.78
C ILE A 380 -25.77 19.09 3.88
N THR A 381 -25.83 19.71 2.72
CA THR A 381 -26.84 19.43 1.68
C THR A 381 -26.14 18.81 0.47
N THR A 382 -26.71 17.79 -0.17
CA THR A 382 -26.15 17.15 -1.38
C THR A 382 -27.24 16.54 -2.25
N ASP A 383 -27.05 16.41 -3.56
CA ASP A 383 -28.00 15.66 -4.40
C ASP A 383 -28.03 14.17 -4.01
N SER A 384 -26.86 13.53 -4.01
CA SER A 384 -26.71 12.11 -3.66
C SER A 384 -25.68 11.89 -2.55
N LEU A 385 -25.91 10.87 -1.72
CA LEU A 385 -24.98 10.42 -0.68
C LEU A 385 -24.55 8.97 -0.96
N ASN A 386 -23.25 8.74 -0.99
CA ASN A 386 -22.68 7.39 -0.98
C ASN A 386 -21.82 7.22 0.27
N PHE A 387 -22.30 6.39 1.19
CA PHE A 387 -21.66 6.14 2.47
C PHE A 387 -21.00 4.75 2.44
N GLY A 388 -19.67 4.73 2.38
CA GLY A 388 -18.90 3.48 2.31
C GLY A 388 -18.74 2.80 3.67
N ASP A 389 -18.27 1.55 3.66
CA ASP A 389 -18.10 0.70 4.85
C ASP A 389 -17.05 1.19 5.86
N SER A 390 -16.10 2.01 5.40
CA SER A 390 -15.09 2.69 6.23
C SER A 390 -15.54 4.06 6.73
N GLY A 391 -16.65 4.59 6.20
CA GLY A 391 -17.17 5.91 6.56
C GLY A 391 -17.61 5.98 8.02
N VAL A 392 -17.48 7.17 8.63
CA VAL A 392 -17.98 7.45 9.98
C VAL A 392 -18.78 8.75 9.99
N TYR A 393 -20.06 8.66 10.35
CA TYR A 393 -20.92 9.82 10.51
C TYR A 393 -20.93 10.21 11.99
N LYS A 394 -20.26 11.32 12.31
CA LYS A 394 -20.24 11.88 13.66
C LYS A 394 -21.32 12.93 13.81
N VAL A 395 -22.43 12.54 14.44
CA VAL A 395 -23.59 13.39 14.70
C VAL A 395 -23.42 14.07 16.05
N LYS A 396 -23.36 15.41 16.05
CA LYS A 396 -23.44 16.22 17.26
C LYS A 396 -24.90 16.50 17.61
N ILE A 397 -25.28 16.27 18.87
CA ILE A 397 -26.60 16.58 19.41
C ILE A 397 -26.44 17.57 20.56
N LEU A 398 -27.11 18.71 20.47
CA LEU A 398 -27.27 19.66 21.57
C LEU A 398 -28.67 19.49 22.19
N ASP A 399 -29.73 19.55 21.40
CA ASP A 399 -31.09 19.33 21.85
C ASP A 399 -31.97 18.88 20.68
N LYS A 400 -33.28 18.69 20.92
CA LYS A 400 -34.24 18.23 19.90
C LYS A 400 -34.34 19.12 18.65
N ASP A 401 -33.87 20.36 18.72
CA ASP A 401 -33.94 21.35 17.63
C ASP A 401 -32.54 21.67 17.05
N HIS A 402 -31.47 21.34 17.77
CA HIS A 402 -30.09 21.63 17.37
C HIS A 402 -29.23 20.35 17.35
N TYR A 403 -29.11 19.77 16.16
CA TYR A 403 -28.32 18.57 15.91
C TYR A 403 -27.80 18.54 14.46
N ASP A 404 -26.77 17.73 14.22
CA ASP A 404 -26.20 17.58 12.87
C ASP A 404 -27.16 16.91 11.91
N GLN A 405 -27.18 17.41 10.66
CA GLN A 405 -28.00 16.86 9.59
C GLN A 405 -27.21 16.71 8.29
N ILE A 406 -27.51 15.66 7.54
CA ILE A 406 -27.23 15.56 6.12
C ILE A 406 -28.58 15.58 5.40
N VAL A 407 -28.75 16.48 4.44
CA VAL A 407 -29.96 16.58 3.63
C VAL A 407 -29.64 16.17 2.21
N ILE A 408 -30.44 15.27 1.67
CA ILE A 408 -30.22 14.68 0.35
C ILE A 408 -31.44 14.88 -0.56
N ASP A 409 -31.22 15.23 -1.83
CA ASP A 409 -32.32 15.56 -2.75
C ASP A 409 -32.76 14.38 -3.65
N LEU A 410 -31.88 13.41 -3.93
CA LEU A 410 -32.16 12.29 -4.83
C LEU A 410 -32.19 10.94 -4.11
N GLY A 411 -31.20 10.65 -3.27
CA GLY A 411 -31.14 9.40 -2.51
C GLY A 411 -29.78 9.10 -1.88
N ALA A 412 -29.75 8.05 -1.06
CA ALA A 412 -28.55 7.57 -0.39
C ALA A 412 -28.29 6.08 -0.67
N ILE A 413 -27.02 5.72 -0.58
CA ILE A 413 -26.54 4.35 -0.45
C ILE A 413 -25.71 4.31 0.84
N ILE A 414 -26.10 3.45 1.79
CA ILE A 414 -25.38 3.26 3.06
C ILE A 414 -24.86 1.83 3.13
N ASP A 415 -23.59 1.63 2.79
CA ASP A 415 -22.97 0.30 2.64
C ASP A 415 -22.13 -0.06 3.86
N GLY A 416 -22.74 -0.11 5.06
CA GLY A 416 -22.07 -0.63 6.26
C GLY A 416 -21.07 0.30 6.95
N GLY A 417 -21.18 1.62 6.76
CA GLY A 417 -20.41 2.60 7.53
C GLY A 417 -20.86 2.71 9.00
N SER A 418 -20.13 3.44 9.84
CA SER A 418 -20.42 3.57 11.27
C SER A 418 -21.13 4.89 11.63
N LEU A 419 -22.04 4.82 12.62
CA LEU A 419 -22.70 5.99 13.20
C LEU A 419 -22.17 6.25 14.61
N ASP A 420 -21.68 7.47 14.86
CA ASP A 420 -21.10 7.89 16.14
C ASP A 420 -21.84 9.14 16.64
N LEU A 421 -22.35 9.10 17.87
CA LEU A 421 -23.13 10.19 18.47
C LEU A 421 -22.30 10.91 19.51
N THR A 422 -22.20 12.23 19.37
CA THR A 422 -21.51 13.10 20.33
C THR A 422 -22.49 14.08 20.96
N TYR A 423 -22.49 14.18 22.29
CA TYR A 423 -23.29 15.17 23.00
C TYR A 423 -22.48 16.42 23.26
N LEU A 424 -23.08 17.56 22.95
CA LEU A 424 -22.48 18.85 23.27
C LEU A 424 -22.75 19.23 24.73
N GLU A 425 -21.91 20.11 25.27
CA GLU A 425 -22.10 20.62 26.62
C GLU A 425 -23.48 21.30 26.77
N GLY A 426 -24.18 20.99 27.86
CA GLY A 426 -25.55 21.48 28.08
C GLY A 426 -26.63 20.69 27.35
N CYS A 427 -26.30 19.53 26.77
CA CYS A 427 -27.26 18.71 26.03
C CYS A 427 -28.47 18.29 26.89
N VAL A 428 -29.69 18.45 26.35
CA VAL A 428 -30.95 18.05 26.99
C VAL A 428 -31.75 17.20 26.02
N ILE A 429 -31.93 15.91 26.36
CA ILE A 429 -32.72 14.95 25.59
C ILE A 429 -33.80 14.37 26.48
N LYS A 430 -35.02 14.27 25.97
CA LYS A 430 -36.18 13.66 26.62
C LYS A 430 -36.58 12.40 25.89
N LYS A 431 -37.21 11.48 26.62
CA LYS A 431 -37.86 10.32 26.00
C LYS A 431 -38.89 10.79 24.98
N GLY A 432 -38.83 10.24 23.78
CA GLY A 432 -39.69 10.60 22.65
C GLY A 432 -39.12 11.68 21.75
N ASP A 433 -38.02 12.34 22.11
CA ASP A 433 -37.33 13.25 21.19
C ASP A 433 -36.85 12.48 19.95
N THR A 434 -37.04 13.08 18.79
CA THR A 434 -36.70 12.52 17.47
C THR A 434 -35.67 13.39 16.77
N PHE A 435 -34.68 12.76 16.13
CA PHE A 435 -33.59 13.44 15.43
C PHE A 435 -33.48 12.86 14.02
N THR A 436 -33.90 13.61 13.01
CA THR A 436 -33.73 13.24 11.59
C THR A 436 -32.30 13.56 11.14
N ILE A 437 -31.40 12.59 11.31
CA ILE A 437 -29.96 12.79 11.07
C ILE A 437 -29.58 12.72 9.59
N ILE A 438 -30.42 12.05 8.78
CA ILE A 438 -30.40 12.09 7.32
C ILE A 438 -31.84 12.36 6.86
N ASP A 439 -32.03 13.47 6.18
CA ASP A 439 -33.31 13.93 5.62
C ASP A 439 -33.30 13.71 4.10
N ASN A 440 -34.08 12.75 3.60
CA ASN A 440 -34.06 12.31 2.21
C ASN A 440 -35.28 12.82 1.44
N LYS A 441 -35.12 13.96 0.75
CA LYS A 441 -36.16 14.58 -0.06
C LYS A 441 -36.48 13.85 -1.36
N GLY A 442 -35.65 12.89 -1.74
CA GLY A 442 -35.89 12.04 -2.90
C GLY A 442 -37.03 11.06 -2.67
N THR A 443 -37.49 10.40 -3.72
CA THR A 443 -38.47 9.30 -3.61
C THR A 443 -37.81 7.92 -3.52
N SER A 444 -36.48 7.86 -3.69
CA SER A 444 -35.71 6.64 -3.50
C SER A 444 -35.42 6.43 -2.01
N PRO A 445 -35.48 5.19 -1.48
CA PRO A 445 -35.10 4.91 -0.10
C PRO A 445 -33.67 5.37 0.20
N ALA A 446 -33.38 5.81 1.43
CA ALA A 446 -32.00 6.11 1.86
C ALA A 446 -31.08 4.88 1.82
N THR A 447 -31.66 3.69 1.68
CA THR A 447 -30.98 2.41 1.56
C THR A 447 -30.71 1.99 0.10
N GLY A 448 -31.10 2.82 -0.88
CA GLY A 448 -31.19 2.44 -2.29
C GLY A 448 -32.12 1.26 -2.54
N THR A 449 -32.03 0.64 -3.72
CA THR A 449 -32.70 -0.64 -4.05
C THR A 449 -32.04 -1.86 -3.42
N THR A 450 -30.94 -1.67 -2.67
CA THR A 450 -30.08 -2.73 -2.11
C THR A 450 -30.19 -2.92 -0.60
N GLY A 451 -30.99 -2.11 0.12
CA GLY A 451 -31.27 -2.34 1.55
C GLY A 451 -30.09 -2.03 2.49
N GLY A 452 -29.22 -1.07 2.13
CA GLY A 452 -28.06 -0.70 2.93
C GLY A 452 -28.40 -0.01 4.27
N THR A 453 -27.67 -0.33 5.34
CA THR A 453 -27.80 0.26 6.69
C THR A 453 -26.43 0.60 7.27
N PHE A 454 -26.38 1.42 8.33
CA PHE A 454 -25.16 1.54 9.13
C PHE A 454 -24.80 0.18 9.74
N LYS A 455 -23.50 -0.06 9.92
CA LYS A 455 -22.96 -1.30 10.46
C LYS A 455 -23.60 -1.67 11.78
N ASP A 456 -24.06 -2.92 11.88
CA ASP A 456 -24.68 -3.49 13.09
C ASP A 456 -25.95 -2.75 13.56
N LEU A 457 -26.55 -1.93 12.69
CA LEU A 457 -27.71 -1.09 12.98
C LEU A 457 -28.83 -1.30 11.94
N PRO A 458 -29.45 -2.49 11.88
CA PRO A 458 -30.64 -2.71 11.06
C PRO A 458 -31.84 -1.86 11.53
N GLU A 459 -32.93 -1.85 10.75
CA GLU A 459 -34.17 -1.17 11.13
C GLU A 459 -34.62 -1.53 12.56
N GLY A 460 -34.87 -0.51 13.39
CA GLY A 460 -35.29 -0.68 14.77
C GLY A 460 -34.18 -1.04 15.75
N ALA A 461 -32.91 -1.09 15.32
CA ALA A 461 -31.78 -1.32 16.23
C ALA A 461 -31.65 -0.23 17.30
N GLU A 462 -31.10 -0.62 18.45
CA GLU A 462 -30.89 0.29 19.58
C GLU A 462 -29.42 0.71 19.71
N ILE A 463 -29.20 2.00 19.96
CA ILE A 463 -27.86 2.60 20.16
C ILE A 463 -27.87 3.28 21.51
N THR A 464 -26.95 2.90 22.40
CA THR A 464 -26.83 3.54 23.72
C THR A 464 -25.56 4.37 23.81
N VAL A 465 -25.72 5.67 24.02
CA VAL A 465 -24.60 6.62 24.18
C VAL A 465 -24.89 7.50 25.39
N SER A 466 -23.89 7.68 26.27
CA SER A 466 -23.98 8.56 27.44
C SER A 466 -25.23 8.36 28.31
N GLY A 467 -25.73 7.12 28.41
CA GLY A 467 -26.89 6.77 29.23
C GLY A 467 -28.26 7.07 28.61
N VAL A 468 -28.33 7.39 27.31
CA VAL A 468 -29.56 7.47 26.53
C VAL A 468 -29.57 6.36 25.49
N THR A 469 -30.70 5.67 25.36
CA THR A 469 -30.91 4.65 24.34
C THR A 469 -31.80 5.21 23.24
N PHE A 470 -31.30 5.21 22.02
CA PHE A 470 -32.04 5.56 20.81
C PHE A 470 -32.44 4.32 20.04
N LYS A 471 -33.57 4.40 19.34
CA LYS A 471 -33.94 3.47 18.27
C LYS A 471 -33.74 4.14 16.93
N ILE A 472 -33.06 3.48 16.01
CA ILE A 472 -32.90 3.96 14.62
C ILE A 472 -34.04 3.48 13.74
N SER A 473 -34.48 4.32 12.81
CA SER A 473 -35.38 3.97 11.72
C SER A 473 -34.88 4.56 10.41
N TYR A 474 -34.90 3.80 9.33
CA TYR A 474 -34.55 4.19 7.95
C TYR A 474 -35.79 4.47 7.09
N VAL A 475 -36.97 4.36 7.70
CA VAL A 475 -38.29 4.68 7.12
C VAL A 475 -38.99 5.76 7.94
N GLY A 476 -38.21 6.59 8.65
CA GLY A 476 -38.73 7.67 9.47
C GLY A 476 -39.19 8.87 8.62
N GLY A 477 -39.70 9.90 9.29
CA GLY A 477 -40.11 11.16 8.65
C GLY A 477 -41.19 10.96 7.59
N ASP A 478 -40.86 11.25 6.33
CA ASP A 478 -41.74 11.06 5.16
C ASP A 478 -41.63 9.66 4.51
N GLY A 479 -40.86 8.75 5.10
CA GLY A 479 -40.86 7.31 4.79
C GLY A 479 -39.53 6.76 4.30
N ASN A 480 -38.51 7.60 4.15
CA ASN A 480 -37.16 7.24 3.70
C ASN A 480 -36.05 7.99 4.45
N ASP A 481 -36.38 8.68 5.55
CA ASP A 481 -35.41 9.36 6.42
C ASP A 481 -34.71 8.39 7.38
N VAL A 482 -33.50 8.77 7.80
CA VAL A 482 -32.83 8.14 8.94
C VAL A 482 -33.08 8.95 10.21
N VAL A 483 -33.88 8.38 11.11
CA VAL A 483 -34.37 9.02 12.33
C VAL A 483 -33.93 8.23 13.57
N LEU A 484 -33.40 8.95 14.55
CA LEU A 484 -33.15 8.43 15.89
C LEU A 484 -34.28 8.86 16.83
N THR A 485 -34.89 7.92 17.55
CA THR A 485 -35.90 8.20 18.58
C THR A 485 -35.38 7.84 19.97
N ALA A 486 -35.33 8.79 20.89
CA ALA A 486 -34.90 8.53 22.26
C ALA A 486 -35.93 7.67 23.02
N LEU A 487 -35.60 6.40 23.29
CA LEU A 487 -36.48 5.47 24.02
C LEU A 487 -36.39 5.61 25.53
N LYS A 488 -35.18 5.85 26.04
CA LYS A 488 -34.88 5.90 27.46
C LYS A 488 -33.78 6.92 27.72
N VAL A 489 -34.00 7.76 28.72
CA VAL A 489 -33.03 8.74 29.24
C VAL A 489 -32.77 8.37 30.69
N SER A 490 -31.53 8.07 31.06
CA SER A 490 -31.20 7.77 32.45
C SER A 490 -31.22 9.06 33.30
N LYS A 491 -31.73 9.00 34.53
CA LYS A 491 -31.83 10.17 35.44
C LYS A 491 -30.48 10.89 35.68
N ALA A 492 -29.35 10.23 35.44
CA ALA A 492 -28.03 10.83 35.53
C ALA A 492 -27.75 11.85 34.42
N SER A 493 -28.41 11.75 33.25
CA SER A 493 -28.28 12.74 32.16
C SER A 493 -29.24 13.93 32.31
N GLU A 494 -30.21 13.87 33.23
CA GLU A 494 -31.11 15.00 33.55
C GLU A 494 -30.48 16.03 34.50
N ALA A 495 -29.36 15.69 35.15
CA ALA A 495 -28.81 16.41 36.30
C ALA A 495 -27.81 17.54 35.97
N SER A 496 -27.90 18.20 34.81
CA SER A 496 -27.04 19.37 34.49
C SER A 496 -27.56 20.70 35.07
N LYS A 497 -28.52 20.69 36.02
CA LYS A 497 -29.18 21.91 36.54
C LYS A 497 -28.83 22.34 37.97
N ASP A 498 -27.85 21.76 38.66
CA ASP A 498 -27.55 22.17 40.06
C ASP A 498 -26.10 22.67 40.28
N PRO A 499 -25.87 23.96 40.63
CA PRO A 499 -24.52 24.50 40.87
C PRO A 499 -23.85 24.06 42.19
N LYS A 500 -24.51 23.25 43.04
CA LYS A 500 -23.97 22.88 44.35
C LYS A 500 -24.24 21.40 44.70
N ALA A 501 -23.40 20.49 44.20
CA ALA A 501 -23.24 19.17 44.81
C ALA A 501 -21.78 18.67 44.74
N PRO A 502 -21.32 17.85 45.70
CA PRO A 502 -19.89 17.60 45.95
C PRO A 502 -19.22 16.79 44.83
N LYS A 503 -18.02 17.21 44.43
CA LYS A 503 -17.15 16.51 43.46
C LYS A 503 -16.83 15.09 43.96
N VAL A 504 -17.48 14.10 43.39
CA VAL A 504 -16.97 12.71 43.37
C VAL A 504 -16.04 12.60 42.15
N PRO A 505 -14.86 11.96 42.24
CA PRO A 505 -13.92 11.88 41.12
C PRO A 505 -14.46 10.92 40.05
N ASN A 506 -15.02 11.46 38.97
CA ASN A 506 -15.31 10.68 37.77
C ASN A 506 -14.07 10.64 36.87
N THR A 507 -13.45 9.47 36.76
CA THR A 507 -12.31 9.15 35.88
C THR A 507 -12.75 8.88 34.44
N GLY A 508 -13.43 9.83 33.80
CA GLY A 508 -13.90 9.64 32.41
C GLY A 508 -14.25 10.92 31.65
N GLY A 509 -13.89 12.09 32.15
CA GLY A 509 -14.00 13.34 31.41
C GLY A 509 -12.69 13.64 30.69
N GLU A 510 -12.48 13.07 29.49
CA GLU A 510 -11.60 13.74 28.55
C GLU A 510 -12.24 15.09 28.20
N LYS A 511 -11.52 16.17 28.52
CA LYS A 511 -11.78 17.51 28.02
C LYS A 511 -11.84 17.43 26.49
N LEU A 512 -13.04 17.51 25.92
CA LEU A 512 -13.25 17.62 24.47
C LEU A 512 -12.86 19.03 24.01
N THR A 513 -11.57 19.29 23.89
CA THR A 513 -11.09 20.10 22.78
C THR A 513 -11.01 19.17 21.58
N VAL A 514 -12.11 18.99 20.85
CA VAL A 514 -12.06 18.40 19.50
C VAL A 514 -11.41 19.44 18.60
N ASN A 515 -10.10 19.56 18.70
CA ASN A 515 -9.35 20.04 17.56
C ASN A 515 -9.66 19.05 16.44
N LEU A 516 -9.99 19.52 15.23
CA LEU A 516 -10.12 18.66 14.04
C LEU A 516 -8.91 17.70 13.89
N ILE A 517 -7.77 18.06 14.48
CA ILE A 517 -6.53 17.28 14.61
C ILE A 517 -6.67 16.06 15.57
N GLY A 518 -7.38 16.19 16.70
CA GLY A 518 -7.55 15.11 17.69
C GLY A 518 -8.44 13.96 17.21
N ALA A 519 -9.38 14.24 16.31
CA ALA A 519 -10.23 13.22 15.68
C ALA A 519 -9.43 12.31 14.74
N ILE A 520 -8.43 12.84 14.03
CA ILE A 520 -7.54 12.07 13.13
C ILE A 520 -6.72 11.04 13.94
N ALA A 521 -6.32 11.37 15.18
CA ALA A 521 -5.55 10.47 16.04
C ALA A 521 -6.40 9.35 16.68
N GLY A 522 -7.68 9.64 16.99
CA GLY A 522 -8.58 8.69 17.65
C GLY A 522 -9.10 7.56 16.75
N VAL A 523 -9.30 7.84 15.44
CA VAL A 523 -9.85 6.86 14.49
C VAL A 523 -8.80 5.78 14.12
N ALA A 524 -7.51 6.09 14.25
CA ALA A 524 -6.42 5.14 14.00
C ALA A 524 -6.19 4.11 15.14
N SER A 525 -6.90 4.21 16.26
CA SER A 525 -6.61 3.43 17.49
C SER A 525 -7.74 2.48 17.94
N ALA A 526 -8.75 2.22 17.11
CA ALA A 526 -9.89 1.39 17.51
C ALA A 526 -9.63 -0.13 17.50
N VAL A 527 -8.39 -0.59 17.29
CA VAL A 527 -8.02 -2.00 17.46
C VAL A 527 -6.85 -2.09 18.42
N THR A 528 -7.07 -2.82 19.52
CA THR A 528 -6.15 -3.22 20.59
C THR A 528 -5.82 -2.20 21.69
N LEU A 529 -6.54 -2.29 22.82
CA LEU A 529 -5.98 -2.03 24.17
C LEU A 529 -6.75 -2.83 25.23
N LEU A 530 -6.48 -4.13 25.29
CA LEU A 530 -6.69 -4.95 26.48
C LEU A 530 -5.33 -5.09 27.19
N ILE A 531 -5.01 -4.16 28.09
CA ILE A 531 -3.92 -4.34 29.05
C ILE A 531 -4.51 -4.31 30.46
N VAL A 532 -4.60 -5.49 31.04
CA VAL A 532 -4.90 -5.74 32.45
C VAL A 532 -3.80 -5.14 33.31
N ALA A 533 -4.06 -3.97 33.91
CA ALA A 533 -3.20 -3.44 34.96
C ALA A 533 -3.57 -4.07 36.33
N LYS A 534 -2.88 -5.16 36.69
CA LYS A 534 -2.83 -5.65 38.08
C LYS A 534 -2.15 -4.59 38.96
N ARG A 535 -2.93 -3.83 39.75
CA ARG A 535 -2.41 -3.01 40.85
C ARG A 535 -1.89 -3.93 41.97
N LYS A 536 -0.57 -4.03 42.13
CA LYS A 536 0.05 -4.41 43.41
C LYS A 536 0.18 -3.14 44.26
N SER A 537 -0.61 -3.10 45.34
CA SER A 537 -0.47 -2.13 46.43
C SER A 537 0.87 -2.33 47.12
N PHE A 538 1.65 -1.24 47.26
CA PHE A 538 2.65 -1.13 48.32
C PHE A 538 2.19 -0.06 49.31
N ASN A 539 1.93 -0.53 50.53
CA ASN A 539 1.59 0.26 51.70
C ASN A 539 2.73 1.22 52.07
N LYS A 540 2.37 2.44 52.49
CA LYS A 540 3.19 3.26 53.37
C LYS A 540 3.04 2.76 54.81
N LYS A 541 4.15 2.37 55.42
CA LYS A 541 4.64 2.95 56.67
C LYS A 541 6.14 2.68 56.79
#